data_AF-A0AAE1QT25-F1
#
_entry.id   AF-A0AAE1QT25-F1
#
_cell.length_a   1.000
_cell.length_b   1.000
_cell.length_c   1.000
_cell.angle_alpha   90.00
_cell.angle_beta   90.00
_cell.angle_gamma   90.00
#
_symmetry.space_group_name_H-M   'P 1'
#
loop_
_entity.id
_entity.type
_entity.pdbx_description
1 polymer ?
#
loop_
_entity_poly.entity_id
_entity_poly.type
_entity_poly.pdbx_seq_one_letter_code
_entity_poly.pdbx_strand_id
1 'polypeptide(L)'
;MESSSSSESLTTFRNVIAAENEAEIYDRIKILENLQYYNIPPQNTPGDYAALVRENFDSAINVPHFIKIYDLEYFDLQVLERKGLVQDKLSDLMLSEENLSQILDKSPYSNIRKEAYHFLEDKLKPVGDPRHAFQRHLLEGSLRFYIADLTAQGKRSTIYQDFLTYFQDSD
;
A
#
# COMPACT_ATOMS: atom_id res chain seq x y z
N MET A 1 9.77 -11.85 -39.37
CA MET A 1 11.06 -12.09 -38.67
C MET A 1 11.41 -10.96 -37.70
N GLU A 2 10.45 -10.16 -37.20
CA GLU A 2 10.76 -8.99 -36.33
C GLU A 2 10.72 -9.31 -34.82
N SER A 3 10.09 -10.41 -34.40
CA SER A 3 9.89 -10.75 -32.99
C SER A 3 11.15 -11.20 -32.25
N SER A 4 12.15 -11.74 -32.95
CA SER A 4 13.41 -12.16 -32.30
C SER A 4 14.23 -10.95 -31.82
N SER A 5 14.25 -9.87 -32.58
CA SER A 5 15.00 -8.66 -32.23
C SER A 5 14.38 -7.94 -31.02
N SER A 6 13.06 -7.86 -30.95
CA SER A 6 12.37 -7.25 -29.80
C SER A 6 12.51 -8.08 -28.53
N SER A 7 12.40 -9.42 -28.63
CA SER A 7 12.55 -10.31 -27.48
C SER A 7 13.97 -10.32 -26.93
N GLU A 8 14.99 -10.37 -27.80
CA GLU A 8 16.39 -10.35 -27.37
C GLU A 8 16.74 -9.01 -26.73
N SER A 9 16.25 -7.90 -27.28
CA SER A 9 16.43 -6.55 -26.70
C SER A 9 15.77 -6.40 -25.32
N LEU A 10 14.60 -7.00 -25.10
CA LEU A 10 13.91 -6.98 -23.81
C LEU A 10 14.67 -7.81 -22.78
N THR A 11 15.14 -9.01 -23.15
CA THR A 11 15.93 -9.86 -22.26
C THR A 11 17.22 -9.15 -21.82
N THR A 12 17.95 -8.52 -22.75
CA THR A 12 19.15 -7.74 -22.40
C THR A 12 18.80 -6.55 -21.51
N PHE A 13 17.71 -5.82 -21.81
CA PHE A 13 17.26 -4.70 -20.98
C PHE A 13 16.95 -5.15 -19.55
N ARG A 14 16.19 -6.23 -19.36
CA ARG A 14 15.82 -6.72 -18.02
C ARG A 14 17.04 -7.16 -17.23
N ASN A 15 17.94 -7.93 -17.85
CA ASN A 15 19.09 -8.51 -17.15
C ASN A 15 20.22 -7.52 -16.86
N VAL A 16 20.34 -6.44 -17.63
CA VAL A 16 21.47 -5.51 -17.53
C VAL A 16 21.06 -4.13 -17.00
N ILE A 17 19.87 -3.65 -17.38
CA ILE A 17 19.43 -2.28 -17.07
C ILE A 17 18.38 -2.28 -15.96
N ALA A 18 17.40 -3.17 -16.01
CA ALA A 18 16.30 -3.20 -15.04
C ALA A 18 16.51 -4.15 -13.86
N ALA A 19 17.63 -4.89 -13.80
CA ALA A 19 17.83 -5.91 -12.78
C ALA A 19 17.78 -5.35 -11.34
N GLU A 20 18.39 -4.18 -11.12
CA GLU A 20 18.34 -3.50 -9.81
C GLU A 20 16.94 -3.00 -9.49
N ASN A 21 16.22 -2.48 -10.49
CA ASN A 21 14.84 -2.02 -10.35
C ASN A 21 13.89 -3.17 -9.99
N GLU A 22 14.01 -4.33 -10.66
CA GLU A 22 13.23 -5.53 -10.30
C GLU A 22 13.60 -6.02 -8.89
N ALA A 23 14.90 -6.01 -8.53
CA ALA A 23 15.33 -6.41 -7.19
C ALA A 23 14.71 -5.53 -6.09
N GLU A 24 14.66 -4.20 -6.30
CA GLU A 24 14.01 -3.26 -5.36
C GLU A 24 12.54 -3.62 -5.12
N ILE A 25 11.79 -3.96 -6.19
CA ILE A 25 10.39 -4.38 -6.10
C ILE A 25 10.25 -5.62 -5.20
N TYR A 26 11.09 -6.63 -5.40
CA TYR A 26 11.04 -7.86 -4.61
C TYR A 26 11.46 -7.65 -3.14
N ASP A 27 12.45 -6.80 -2.88
CA ASP A 27 12.86 -6.46 -1.51
C ASP A 27 11.73 -5.75 -0.75
N ARG A 28 11.02 -4.84 -1.42
CA ARG A 28 9.84 -4.16 -0.86
C ARG A 28 8.69 -5.12 -0.60
N ILE A 29 8.40 -6.02 -1.54
CA ILE A 29 7.39 -7.09 -1.36
C ILE A 29 7.74 -7.95 -0.16
N LYS A 30 9.00 -8.36 -0.02
CA LYS A 30 9.44 -9.18 1.12
C LYS A 30 9.22 -8.47 2.45
N ILE A 31 9.46 -7.16 2.52
CA ILE A 31 9.17 -6.37 3.72
C ILE A 31 7.67 -6.39 3.98
N LEU A 32 6.84 -6.10 2.97
CA LEU A 32 5.39 -6.10 3.09
C LEU A 32 4.87 -7.46 3.56
N GLU A 33 5.26 -8.57 2.96
CA GLU A 33 4.80 -9.92 3.35
C GLU A 33 5.11 -10.27 4.82
N ASN A 34 6.18 -9.69 5.39
CA ASN A 34 6.50 -9.85 6.81
C ASN A 34 5.68 -8.92 7.72
N LEU A 35 5.15 -7.83 7.18
CA LEU A 35 4.28 -6.91 7.87
C LEU A 35 2.84 -7.43 7.71
N GLN A 36 2.20 -7.87 8.80
CA GLN A 36 0.82 -8.39 8.78
C GLN A 36 -0.23 -7.28 8.52
N TYR A 37 -0.12 -6.57 7.41
CA TYR A 37 -1.06 -5.54 7.00
C TYR A 37 -2.28 -6.17 6.32
N TYR A 38 -3.45 -5.56 6.52
CA TYR A 38 -4.71 -6.06 5.93
C TYR A 38 -4.88 -5.67 4.47
N ASN A 39 -3.97 -4.87 3.91
CA ASN A 39 -4.03 -4.35 2.55
C ASN A 39 -3.18 -5.14 1.53
N ILE A 40 -2.41 -6.13 1.98
CA ILE A 40 -1.55 -6.93 1.09
C ILE A 40 -2.43 -7.94 0.32
N PRO A 41 -2.14 -8.22 -0.97
CA PRO A 41 -2.82 -9.26 -1.71
C PRO A 41 -2.86 -10.58 -0.90
N PRO A 42 -4.00 -11.27 -0.80
CA PRO A 42 -4.10 -12.51 -0.03
C PRO A 42 -3.01 -13.51 -0.44
N GLN A 43 -2.25 -13.98 0.55
CA GLN A 43 -1.17 -14.95 0.37
C GLN A 43 -1.61 -16.29 0.94
N ASN A 44 -1.51 -17.36 0.16
CA ASN A 44 -1.67 -18.72 0.68
C ASN A 44 -0.34 -19.22 1.24
N THR A 45 0.77 -18.82 0.61
CA THR A 45 2.13 -19.13 1.00
C THR A 45 3.05 -17.90 0.92
N PRO A 46 4.13 -17.83 1.74
CA PRO A 46 5.13 -16.77 1.60
C PRO A 46 5.72 -16.74 0.19
N GLY A 47 5.79 -15.54 -0.41
CA GLY A 47 6.29 -15.33 -1.77
C GLY A 47 5.24 -15.40 -2.89
N ASP A 48 3.95 -15.63 -2.61
CA ASP A 48 2.92 -15.62 -3.68
C ASP A 48 2.82 -14.24 -4.34
N TYR A 49 3.02 -13.15 -3.58
CA TYR A 49 2.96 -11.80 -4.13
C TYR A 49 4.15 -11.57 -5.06
N ALA A 50 5.35 -11.97 -4.64
CA ALA A 50 6.54 -11.91 -5.47
C ALA A 50 6.39 -12.77 -6.75
N ALA A 51 5.70 -13.90 -6.67
CA ALA A 51 5.39 -14.73 -7.84
C ALA A 51 4.43 -14.03 -8.81
N LEU A 52 3.34 -13.43 -8.31
CA LEU A 52 2.40 -12.67 -9.14
C LEU A 52 3.06 -11.50 -9.88
N VAL A 53 3.90 -10.73 -9.18
CA VAL A 53 4.61 -9.60 -9.79
C VAL A 53 5.62 -10.07 -10.83
N ARG A 54 6.30 -11.21 -10.59
CA ARG A 54 7.19 -11.83 -11.57
C ARG A 54 6.43 -12.25 -12.83
N GLU A 55 5.28 -12.91 -12.67
CA GLU A 55 4.42 -13.28 -13.80
C GLU A 55 3.97 -12.05 -14.60
N ASN A 56 3.68 -10.94 -13.94
CA ASN A 56 3.33 -9.69 -14.61
C ASN A 56 4.52 -9.15 -15.42
N PHE A 57 5.72 -9.10 -14.85
CA PHE A 57 6.94 -8.73 -15.60
C PHE A 57 7.24 -9.66 -16.77
N ASP A 58 7.02 -10.96 -16.62
CA ASP A 58 7.23 -11.95 -17.66
C ASP A 58 6.19 -11.84 -18.80
N SER A 59 5.05 -11.21 -18.55
CA SER A 59 4.05 -10.88 -19.58
C SER A 59 4.47 -9.70 -20.49
N ALA A 60 5.57 -9.02 -20.16
CA ALA A 60 6.08 -7.92 -20.97
C ALA A 60 6.47 -8.39 -22.38
N ILE A 61 6.01 -7.67 -23.40
CA ILE A 61 6.24 -8.04 -24.82
C ILE A 61 7.35 -7.22 -25.48
N ASN A 62 7.73 -6.09 -24.88
CA ASN A 62 8.81 -5.21 -25.28
C ASN A 62 9.21 -4.28 -24.12
N VAL A 63 10.29 -3.53 -24.30
CA VAL A 63 10.82 -2.61 -23.26
C VAL A 63 9.80 -1.56 -22.81
N PRO A 64 9.09 -0.84 -23.71
CA PRO A 64 8.04 0.09 -23.27
C PRO A 64 6.92 -0.57 -22.45
N HIS A 65 6.50 -1.79 -22.80
CA HIS A 65 5.50 -2.53 -22.02
C HIS A 65 6.05 -2.86 -20.62
N PHE A 66 7.29 -3.34 -20.54
CA PHE A 66 7.95 -3.62 -19.27
C PHE A 66 8.03 -2.38 -18.37
N ILE A 67 8.47 -1.23 -18.90
CA ILE A 67 8.55 0.02 -18.13
C ILE A 67 7.17 0.40 -17.57
N LYS A 68 6.11 0.26 -18.37
CA LYS A 68 4.74 0.51 -17.90
C LYS A 68 4.32 -0.43 -16.77
N ILE A 69 4.66 -1.71 -16.86
CA ILE A 69 4.39 -2.68 -15.79
C ILE A 69 5.16 -2.26 -14.52
N TYR A 70 6.45 -1.97 -14.65
CA TYR A 70 7.28 -1.52 -13.53
C TYR A 70 6.73 -0.27 -12.85
N ASP A 71 6.36 0.77 -13.61
CA ASP A 71 5.82 2.01 -13.06
C ASP A 71 4.51 1.77 -12.28
N LEU A 72 3.69 0.81 -12.72
CA LEU A 72 2.46 0.42 -12.04
C LEU A 72 2.76 -0.35 -10.75
N GLU A 73 3.57 -1.40 -10.83
CA GLU A 73 3.95 -2.21 -9.66
C GLU A 73 4.64 -1.37 -8.59
N TYR A 74 5.55 -0.50 -9.01
CA TYR A 74 6.26 0.40 -8.11
C TYR A 74 5.30 1.35 -7.38
N PHE A 75 4.33 1.92 -8.12
CA PHE A 75 3.30 2.79 -7.56
C PHE A 75 2.39 2.04 -6.59
N ASP A 76 1.91 0.85 -6.96
CA ASP A 76 1.01 0.06 -6.13
C ASP A 76 1.69 -0.33 -4.81
N LEU A 77 2.96 -0.74 -4.86
CA LEU A 77 3.77 -0.96 -3.64
C LEU A 77 3.91 0.30 -2.79
N GLN A 78 4.14 1.45 -3.41
CA GLN A 78 4.24 2.72 -2.70
C GLN A 78 2.96 3.08 -1.97
N VAL A 79 1.80 2.80 -2.57
CA VAL A 79 0.49 2.96 -1.94
C VAL A 79 0.31 1.98 -0.80
N LEU A 80 0.65 0.69 -0.99
CA LEU A 80 0.53 -0.34 0.04
C LEU A 80 1.35 -0.01 1.29
N GLU A 81 2.61 0.39 1.11
CA GLU A 81 3.49 0.79 2.21
C GLU A 81 2.97 2.01 2.96
N ARG A 82 2.51 3.05 2.24
CA ARG A 82 1.97 4.26 2.87
C ARG A 82 0.68 3.98 3.63
N LYS A 83 -0.21 3.14 3.06
CA LYS A 83 -1.42 2.68 3.74
C LYS A 83 -1.07 1.93 5.03
N GLY A 84 -0.11 0.99 4.96
CA GLY A 84 0.38 0.26 6.13
C GLY A 84 0.94 1.19 7.20
N LEU A 85 1.73 2.21 6.81
CA LEU A 85 2.27 3.19 7.74
C LEU A 85 1.20 4.06 8.42
N VAL A 86 0.17 4.50 7.67
CA VAL A 86 -0.96 5.24 8.27
C VAL A 86 -1.72 4.34 9.24
N GLN A 87 -1.99 3.09 8.85
CA GLN A 87 -2.66 2.09 9.69
C GLN A 87 -1.90 1.86 11.01
N ASP A 88 -0.58 1.68 10.95
CA ASP A 88 0.27 1.52 12.14
C ASP A 88 0.21 2.75 13.04
N LYS A 89 0.38 3.96 12.47
CA LYS A 89 0.31 5.20 13.24
C LYS A 89 -1.04 5.39 13.92
N LEU A 90 -2.15 5.11 13.24
CA LEU A 90 -3.49 5.20 13.83
C LEU A 90 -3.66 4.20 14.97
N SER A 91 -3.22 2.95 14.75
CA SER A 91 -3.33 1.88 15.74
C SER A 91 -2.48 2.17 16.97
N ASP A 92 -1.24 2.60 16.79
CA ASP A 92 -0.30 2.91 17.86
C ASP A 92 -0.80 4.08 18.71
N LEU A 93 -1.34 5.13 18.07
CA LEU A 93 -1.93 6.25 18.79
C LEU A 93 -3.14 5.82 19.63
N MET A 94 -4.02 4.97 19.10
CA MET A 94 -5.17 4.43 19.83
C MET A 94 -4.73 3.56 21.01
N LEU A 95 -3.75 2.67 20.79
CA LEU A 95 -3.18 1.83 21.84
C LEU A 95 -2.50 2.65 22.95
N SER A 96 -2.02 3.86 22.63
CA SER A 96 -1.44 4.78 23.60
C SER A 96 -2.48 5.62 24.37
N GLU A 97 -3.78 5.41 24.18
CA GLU A 97 -4.82 6.15 24.92
C GLU A 97 -4.89 5.75 26.40
N GLU A 98 -4.88 6.75 27.29
CA GLU A 98 -4.97 6.53 28.74
C GLU A 98 -6.32 5.92 29.13
N ASN A 99 -7.36 6.25 28.38
CA ASN A 99 -8.72 5.74 28.55
C ASN A 99 -9.05 4.59 27.59
N LEU A 100 -8.06 3.89 27.04
CA LEU A 100 -8.26 2.81 26.06
C LEU A 100 -9.32 1.79 26.49
N SER A 101 -9.32 1.35 27.76
CA SER A 101 -10.33 0.41 28.27
C SER A 101 -11.76 0.94 28.11
N GLN A 102 -11.98 2.22 28.41
CA GLN A 102 -13.30 2.85 28.25
C GLN A 102 -13.70 3.01 26.78
N ILE A 103 -12.72 3.20 25.90
CA ILE A 103 -12.94 3.25 24.45
C ILE A 103 -13.39 1.87 23.95
N LEU A 104 -12.66 0.82 24.33
CA LEU A 104 -12.97 -0.56 23.95
C LEU A 104 -14.32 -1.03 24.50
N ASP A 105 -14.70 -0.62 25.73
CA ASP A 105 -15.99 -0.96 26.32
C ASP A 105 -17.18 -0.37 25.54
N LYS A 106 -16.97 0.76 24.87
CA LYS A 106 -18.00 1.45 24.07
C LYS A 106 -17.96 1.08 22.59
N SER A 107 -16.81 0.65 22.10
CA SER A 107 -16.61 0.32 20.70
C SER A 107 -17.35 -0.97 20.33
N PRO A 108 -18.00 -1.03 19.15
CA PRO A 108 -18.48 -2.29 18.60
C PRO A 108 -17.32 -3.18 18.10
N TYR A 109 -16.09 -2.67 18.07
CA TYR A 109 -14.94 -3.32 17.46
C TYR A 109 -13.91 -3.77 18.51
N SER A 110 -13.30 -4.93 18.27
CA SER A 110 -12.26 -5.48 19.14
C SER A 110 -10.86 -5.45 18.54
N ASN A 111 -10.73 -5.15 17.24
CA ASN A 111 -9.47 -5.21 16.51
C ASN A 111 -9.12 -3.84 15.90
N ILE A 112 -8.45 -3.01 16.71
CA ILE A 112 -8.02 -1.65 16.34
C ILE A 112 -7.27 -1.63 15.00
N ARG A 113 -6.35 -2.58 14.79
CA ARG A 113 -5.51 -2.60 13.60
C ARG A 113 -6.28 -2.92 12.32
N LYS A 114 -7.30 -3.78 12.42
CA LYS A 114 -8.21 -4.08 11.31
C LYS A 114 -9.12 -2.90 11.02
N GLU A 115 -9.63 -2.25 12.06
CA GLU A 115 -10.49 -1.09 11.90
C GLU A 115 -9.77 0.14 11.36
N ALA A 116 -8.50 0.35 11.73
CA ALA A 116 -7.67 1.40 11.13
C ALA A 116 -7.52 1.19 9.61
N TYR A 117 -7.45 -0.06 9.16
CA TYR A 117 -7.45 -0.39 7.73
C TYR A 117 -8.81 -0.07 7.08
N HIS A 118 -9.92 -0.55 7.64
CA HIS A 118 -11.26 -0.30 7.09
C HIS A 118 -11.58 1.20 7.00
N PHE A 119 -11.32 1.94 8.08
CA PHE A 119 -11.43 3.39 8.11
C PHE A 119 -10.61 4.07 7.01
N LEU A 120 -9.36 3.66 6.82
CA LEU A 120 -8.49 4.24 5.80
C LEU A 120 -8.99 3.94 4.38
N GLU A 121 -9.42 2.71 4.10
CA GLU A 121 -10.03 2.37 2.80
C GLU A 121 -11.25 3.24 2.52
N ASP A 122 -12.11 3.44 3.51
CA ASP A 122 -13.31 4.29 3.39
C ASP A 122 -12.96 5.75 3.12
N LYS A 123 -11.94 6.30 3.78
CA LYS A 123 -11.44 7.66 3.53
C LYS A 123 -10.84 7.82 2.14
N LEU A 124 -10.35 6.74 1.52
CA LEU A 124 -9.71 6.78 0.20
C LEU A 124 -10.68 6.47 -0.95
N LYS A 125 -11.86 5.89 -0.69
CA LYS A 125 -12.91 5.67 -1.71
C LYS A 125 -13.19 6.89 -2.60
N PRO A 126 -13.29 8.14 -2.09
CA PRO A 126 -13.58 9.30 -2.92
C PRO A 126 -12.49 9.66 -3.94
N VAL A 127 -11.25 9.18 -3.74
CA VAL A 127 -10.13 9.42 -4.68
C VAL A 127 -10.38 8.71 -6.03
N GLY A 128 -11.19 7.65 -6.01
CA GLY A 128 -11.56 6.90 -7.20
C GLY A 128 -10.48 5.92 -7.66
N ASP A 129 -10.61 5.47 -8.90
CA ASP A 129 -9.78 4.40 -9.45
C ASP A 129 -8.37 4.90 -9.85
N PRO A 130 -7.28 4.35 -9.27
CA PRO A 130 -5.91 4.76 -9.56
C PRO A 130 -5.41 4.31 -10.95
N ARG A 131 -6.26 3.75 -11.82
CA ARG A 131 -5.92 3.48 -13.24
C ARG A 131 -5.44 4.71 -14.01
N HIS A 132 -5.77 5.92 -13.56
CA HIS A 132 -5.40 7.17 -14.20
C HIS A 132 -4.37 7.96 -13.37
N ALA A 133 -3.44 8.63 -14.05
CA ALA A 133 -2.33 9.34 -13.41
C ALA A 133 -2.78 10.42 -12.39
N PHE A 134 -3.89 11.11 -12.66
CA PHE A 134 -4.43 12.12 -11.75
C PHE A 134 -4.88 11.52 -10.42
N GLN A 135 -5.65 10.43 -10.46
CA GLN A 135 -6.12 9.70 -9.28
C GLN A 135 -4.95 9.11 -8.49
N ARG A 136 -3.91 8.62 -9.17
CA ARG A 136 -2.66 8.20 -8.52
C ARG A 136 -2.01 9.33 -7.72
N HIS A 137 -1.94 10.51 -8.33
CA HIS A 137 -1.37 11.68 -7.67
C HIS A 137 -2.20 12.13 -6.46
N LEU A 138 -3.53 12.12 -6.58
CA LEU A 138 -4.42 12.41 -5.46
C LEU A 138 -4.26 11.39 -4.31
N LEU A 139 -4.23 10.10 -4.63
CA LEU A 139 -4.08 9.03 -3.65
C LEU A 139 -2.76 9.15 -2.88
N GLU A 140 -1.66 9.36 -3.61
CA GLU A 140 -0.35 9.58 -3.01
C GLU A 140 -0.35 10.84 -2.14
N GLY A 141 -0.92 11.94 -2.64
CA GLY A 141 -1.04 13.20 -1.92
C GLY A 141 -1.80 13.07 -0.61
N SER A 142 -2.96 12.40 -0.62
CA SER A 142 -3.77 12.15 0.58
C SER A 142 -3.02 11.32 1.61
N LEU A 143 -2.40 10.21 1.20
CA LEU A 143 -1.64 9.35 2.10
C LEU A 143 -0.45 10.10 2.73
N ARG A 144 0.30 10.87 1.93
CA ARG A 144 1.41 11.68 2.43
C ARG A 144 0.94 12.76 3.40
N PHE A 145 -0.19 13.40 3.11
CA PHE A 145 -0.80 14.37 4.00
C PHE A 145 -1.17 13.73 5.35
N TYR A 146 -1.82 12.57 5.34
CA TYR A 146 -2.17 11.85 6.57
C TYR A 146 -0.94 11.46 7.39
N ILE A 147 0.10 10.94 6.75
CA ILE A 147 1.36 10.58 7.43
C ILE A 147 1.98 11.82 8.08
N ALA A 148 2.02 12.95 7.37
CA ALA A 148 2.55 14.20 7.87
C ALA A 148 1.73 14.73 9.05
N ASP A 149 0.40 14.72 8.93
CA ASP A 149 -0.53 15.18 9.98
C ASP A 149 -0.39 14.34 11.26
N LEU A 150 -0.40 13.01 11.14
CA LEU A 150 -0.20 12.08 12.24
C LEU A 150 1.16 12.26 12.91
N THR A 151 2.21 12.53 12.13
CA THR A 151 3.57 12.69 12.65
C THR A 151 3.74 14.03 13.37
N ALA A 152 3.13 15.11 12.86
CA ALA A 152 3.25 16.43 13.45
C ALA A 152 2.33 16.63 14.67
N GLN A 153 1.12 16.09 14.61
CA GLN A 153 0.06 16.38 15.59
C GLN A 153 -0.28 15.19 16.50
N GLY A 154 0.14 13.97 16.15
CA GLY A 154 -0.18 12.76 16.90
C GLY A 154 -1.69 12.62 17.11
N LYS A 155 -2.11 12.52 18.38
CA LYS A 155 -3.53 12.43 18.75
C LYS A 155 -4.34 13.67 18.37
N ARG A 156 -3.72 14.83 18.12
CA ARG A 156 -4.42 16.05 17.67
C ARG A 156 -4.63 16.10 16.16
N SER A 157 -4.08 15.14 15.41
CA SER A 157 -4.27 15.07 13.96
C SER A 157 -5.75 14.89 13.62
N THR A 158 -6.18 15.51 12.51
CA THR A 158 -7.59 15.46 12.11
C THR A 158 -7.99 14.04 11.76
N ILE A 159 -7.12 13.32 11.05
CA ILE A 159 -7.38 11.93 10.67
C ILE A 159 -7.47 11.00 11.89
N TYR A 160 -6.69 11.23 12.96
CA TYR A 160 -6.80 10.42 14.17
C TYR A 160 -8.10 10.71 14.93
N GLN A 161 -8.51 11.98 15.04
CA GLN A 161 -9.78 12.33 15.68
C GLN A 161 -10.96 11.70 14.94
N ASP A 162 -10.95 11.75 13.60
CA ASP A 162 -11.94 11.06 12.77
C ASP A 162 -11.92 9.54 13.00
N PHE A 163 -10.74 8.94 13.12
CA PHE A 163 -10.60 7.50 13.40
C PHE A 163 -11.14 7.15 14.79
N LEU A 164 -10.86 7.98 15.80
CA LEU A 164 -11.35 7.78 17.15
C LEU A 164 -12.88 7.80 17.20
N THR A 165 -13.50 8.78 16.53
CA THR A 165 -14.96 8.84 16.38
C THR A 165 -15.49 7.61 15.66
N TYR A 166 -14.92 7.25 14.50
CA TYR A 166 -15.30 6.03 13.77
C TYR A 166 -15.21 4.77 14.65
N PHE A 167 -14.17 4.65 15.47
CA PHE A 167 -13.94 3.47 16.29
C PHE A 167 -14.90 3.40 17.50
N GLN A 168 -15.38 4.55 17.99
CA GLN A 168 -16.30 4.63 19.12
C GLN A 168 -17.77 4.54 18.71
N ASP A 169 -18.11 5.07 17.53
CA ASP A 169 -19.48 5.06 17.04
C ASP A 169 -19.78 3.74 16.33
N SER A 170 -20.80 3.05 16.82
CA SER A 170 -21.58 2.10 16.02
C SER A 170 -22.68 2.91 15.35
N ASP A 171 -22.58 3.14 14.05
CA ASP A 171 -23.81 3.26 13.26
C ASP A 171 -24.49 1.88 13.18
#